data_AF-A0A3C1KZ38-F1
#
_entry.id   AF-A0A3C1KZ38-F1
#
_cell.length_a   1.000
_cell.length_b   1.000
_cell.length_c   1.000
_cell.angle_alpha   90.00
_cell.angle_beta   90.00
_cell.angle_gamma   90.00
#
_symmetry.space_group_name_H-M   'P 1'
#
loop_
_entity.id
_entity.type
_entity.pdbx_description
1 polymer ?
#
loop_
_entity_poly.entity_id
_entity_poly.type
_entity_poly.pdbx_seq_one_letter_code
_entity_poly.pdbx_strand_id
1 'polypeptide(L)'
;MPPPVGTVVFSEVQPQPGALEGTKGQWFELYNPTVQPVDLNGYTLVSGTKSHKITKGGLYPAVVVPAKGYVVLATRGLNSQNNKINAIYGWKDVPAGGQFEMQAKVGTPVSILNSNGLPVDSISLNGPWGVGKSMMLKDTCLSTKDNDKASCWVAPTSDCAYGELANQDNLDPNKADYGQPDCAVDANCSKWPSTKCMKIVLGYEDGFLFKVGASGKPKCIKRDWGSPALKNTCP
;
A
#
# COMPACT_ATOMS: atom_id res chain seq x y z
N MET A 1 -1.95 20.42 29.57
CA MET A 1 -0.83 19.59 29.08
C MET A 1 -0.95 19.53 27.56
N PRO A 2 0.11 19.81 26.77
CA PRO A 2 0.06 19.60 25.34
C PRO A 2 -0.25 18.12 25.04
N PRO A 3 -0.92 17.78 23.93
CA PRO A 3 -1.10 16.38 23.56
C PRO A 3 0.27 15.69 23.39
N PRO A 4 0.40 14.39 23.65
CA PRO A 4 1.66 13.68 23.46
C PRO A 4 2.18 13.90 22.03
N VAL A 5 3.41 14.37 21.90
CA VAL A 5 4.11 14.43 20.61
C VAL A 5 4.41 13.00 20.19
N GLY A 6 3.85 12.59 19.04
CA GLY A 6 4.03 11.25 18.48
C GLY A 6 2.80 10.36 18.70
N THR A 7 1.88 10.37 17.73
CA THR A 7 1.02 9.22 17.47
C THR A 7 0.75 9.16 15.98
N VAL A 8 1.13 8.05 15.37
CA VAL A 8 0.71 7.63 14.04
C VAL A 8 0.15 6.23 14.17
N VAL A 9 -0.74 5.85 13.26
CA VAL A 9 -1.47 4.58 13.27
C VAL A 9 -1.16 3.86 11.97
N PHE A 10 -0.77 2.59 12.01
CA PHE A 10 -0.77 1.74 10.82
C PHE A 10 -2.20 1.63 10.28
N SER A 11 -2.45 2.22 9.11
CA SER A 11 -3.78 2.25 8.47
C SER A 11 -3.91 1.24 7.34
N GLU A 12 -2.80 0.87 6.70
CA GLU A 12 -2.77 -0.16 5.68
C GLU A 12 -1.42 -0.87 5.63
N VAL A 13 -1.39 -2.15 5.29
CA VAL A 13 -0.14 -2.91 5.14
C VAL A 13 -0.22 -3.84 3.94
N GLN A 14 0.87 -3.96 3.19
CA GLN A 14 1.07 -4.94 2.14
C GLN A 14 2.43 -5.64 2.37
N PRO A 15 2.45 -6.75 3.13
CA PRO A 15 3.69 -7.46 3.42
C PRO A 15 4.16 -8.35 2.26
N GLN A 16 3.29 -8.64 1.27
CA GLN A 16 3.65 -9.52 0.16
C GLN A 16 2.91 -9.12 -1.12
N PRO A 17 3.47 -8.20 -1.93
CA PRO A 17 2.90 -7.84 -3.22
C PRO A 17 2.82 -9.04 -4.17
N GLY A 18 1.85 -9.01 -5.09
CA GLY A 18 1.61 -10.10 -6.02
C GLY A 18 2.46 -10.04 -7.29
N ALA A 19 2.73 -8.84 -7.82
CA ALA A 19 3.44 -8.68 -9.09
C ALA A 19 4.96 -8.72 -8.98
N LEU A 20 5.49 -8.57 -7.76
CA LEU A 20 6.93 -8.54 -7.52
C LEU A 20 7.33 -9.72 -6.65
N GLU A 21 8.44 -10.36 -7.00
CA GLU A 21 8.93 -11.52 -6.23
C GLU A 21 9.56 -11.12 -4.89
N GLY A 22 9.34 -11.97 -3.89
CA GLY A 22 10.00 -11.90 -2.58
C GLY A 22 9.59 -10.66 -1.77
N THR A 23 10.58 -9.93 -1.25
CA THR A 23 10.38 -8.74 -0.39
C THR A 23 10.40 -7.42 -1.16
N LYS A 24 10.30 -7.49 -2.48
CA LYS A 24 10.17 -6.33 -3.36
C LYS A 24 8.76 -5.77 -3.27
N GLY A 25 8.63 -4.45 -3.26
CA GLY A 25 7.35 -3.75 -3.30
C GLY A 25 6.53 -3.76 -2.01
N GLN A 26 7.08 -4.26 -0.90
CA GLN A 26 6.40 -4.23 0.39
C GLN A 26 6.16 -2.78 0.81
N TRP A 27 5.03 -2.50 1.46
CA TRP A 27 4.71 -1.15 1.91
C TRP A 27 3.72 -1.16 3.08
N PHE A 28 3.67 -0.06 3.81
CA PHE A 28 2.61 0.22 4.77
C PHE A 28 2.27 1.71 4.73
N GLU A 29 1.06 2.01 5.17
CA GLU A 29 0.53 3.36 5.31
C GLU A 29 0.43 3.72 6.79
N LEU A 30 0.80 4.97 7.10
CA LEU A 30 0.66 5.57 8.42
C LEU A 30 -0.33 6.73 8.36
N TYR A 31 -1.31 6.71 9.25
CA TYR A 31 -2.26 7.79 9.49
C TYR A 31 -1.86 8.61 10.72
N ASN A 32 -1.95 9.93 10.64
CA ASN A 32 -1.79 10.82 11.78
C ASN A 32 -3.15 11.31 12.30
N PRO A 33 -3.67 10.74 13.41
CA PRO A 33 -4.96 11.16 13.97
C PRO A 33 -4.91 12.51 14.69
N THR A 34 -3.74 13.13 14.85
CA THR A 34 -3.59 14.39 15.58
C THR A 34 -3.93 15.60 14.71
N VAL A 35 -3.91 16.79 15.33
CA VAL A 35 -4.16 18.08 14.66
C VAL A 35 -2.87 18.80 14.24
N GLN A 36 -1.72 18.17 14.45
CA GLN A 36 -0.40 18.71 14.08
C GLN A 36 0.33 17.71 13.19
N PRO A 37 1.19 18.16 12.26
CA PRO A 37 2.04 17.24 11.52
C PRO A 37 3.00 16.49 12.45
N VAL A 38 3.28 15.22 12.13
CA VAL A 38 4.24 14.39 12.87
C VAL A 38 5.46 14.14 11.98
N ASP A 39 6.63 14.60 12.42
CA ASP A 39 7.90 14.28 11.77
C ASP A 39 8.42 12.92 12.25
N LEU A 40 8.60 11.99 11.31
CA LEU A 40 9.09 10.63 11.55
C LEU A 40 10.62 10.51 11.44
N ASN A 41 11.35 11.59 11.20
CA ASN A 41 12.81 11.54 11.17
C ASN A 41 13.37 11.02 12.50
N GLY A 42 14.23 10.02 12.40
CA GLY A 42 14.82 9.36 13.56
C GLY A 42 13.95 8.27 14.18
N TYR A 43 12.71 8.10 13.73
CA TYR A 43 11.86 6.97 14.13
C TYR A 43 12.40 5.68 13.53
N THR A 44 12.07 4.56 14.15
CA THR A 44 12.55 3.24 13.74
C THR A 44 11.39 2.32 13.41
N LEU A 45 11.39 1.79 12.19
CA LEU A 45 10.53 0.71 11.76
C LEU A 45 11.10 -0.62 12.26
N VAL A 46 10.24 -1.51 12.74
CA VAL A 46 10.62 -2.83 13.24
C VAL A 46 9.67 -3.87 12.68
N SER A 47 10.21 -5.00 12.22
CA SER A 47 9.45 -6.17 11.79
C SER A 47 10.19 -7.43 12.24
N GLY A 48 9.69 -8.09 13.27
CA GLY A 48 10.41 -9.19 13.92
C GLY A 48 11.81 -8.76 14.38
N THR A 49 12.86 -9.38 13.82
CA THR A 49 14.27 -9.08 14.13
C THR A 49 14.90 -8.03 13.21
N LYS A 50 14.16 -7.54 12.21
CA LYS A 50 14.63 -6.53 11.26
C LYS A 50 14.20 -5.15 11.72
N SER A 51 15.06 -4.16 11.53
CA SER A 51 14.73 -2.77 11.81
C SER A 51 15.31 -1.82 10.78
N HIS A 52 14.70 -0.65 10.66
CA HIS A 52 15.13 0.43 9.78
C HIS A 52 14.90 1.78 10.44
N LYS A 53 15.95 2.59 10.54
CA LYS A 53 15.82 3.97 11.04
C LYS A 53 15.47 4.91 9.88
N ILE A 54 14.35 5.61 10.01
CA ILE A 54 13.96 6.66 9.08
C ILE A 54 14.95 7.80 9.25
N THR A 55 15.62 8.15 8.16
CA THR A 55 16.63 9.21 8.12
C THR A 55 16.35 10.10 6.92
N LYS A 56 16.42 11.42 7.14
CA LYS A 56 16.51 12.40 6.06
C LYS A 56 17.87 12.29 5.38
N GLY A 57 17.91 12.46 4.07
CA GLY A 57 19.14 12.46 3.28
C GLY A 57 19.04 11.62 2.01
N GLY A 58 20.00 11.80 1.10
CA GLY A 58 19.98 11.17 -0.21
C GLY A 58 18.77 11.64 -1.02
N LEU A 59 17.93 10.68 -1.43
CA LEU A 59 16.71 10.94 -2.24
C LEU A 59 15.52 11.44 -1.41
N TYR A 60 15.60 11.40 -0.07
CA TYR A 60 14.43 11.66 0.78
C TYR A 60 14.63 12.91 1.66
N PRO A 61 13.68 13.88 1.60
CA PRO A 61 13.60 14.91 2.61
C PRO A 61 13.07 14.33 3.93
N ALA A 62 12.67 15.22 4.85
CA ALA A 62 11.96 14.83 6.05
C ALA A 62 10.66 14.06 5.72
N VAL A 63 10.44 12.92 6.39
CA VAL A 63 9.18 12.19 6.29
C VAL A 63 8.20 12.77 7.31
N VAL A 64 7.25 13.56 6.83
CA VAL A 64 6.24 14.22 7.67
C VAL A 64 4.86 13.67 7.35
N VAL A 65 4.15 13.18 8.37
CA VAL A 65 2.74 12.79 8.25
C VAL A 65 1.88 14.01 8.54
N PRO A 66 1.13 14.57 7.57
CA PRO A 66 0.30 15.75 7.80
C PRO A 66 -0.74 15.52 8.89
N ALA A 67 -1.22 16.58 9.54
CA ALA A 67 -2.35 16.48 10.47
C ALA A 67 -3.57 15.88 9.75
N LYS A 68 -4.20 14.85 10.35
CA LYS A 68 -5.29 14.08 9.73
C LYS A 68 -4.95 13.49 8.35
N GLY A 69 -3.66 13.41 8.04
CA GLY A 69 -3.14 12.93 6.76
C GLY A 69 -2.52 11.56 6.87
N TYR A 70 -2.15 11.03 5.70
CA TYR A 70 -1.57 9.71 5.55
C TYR A 70 -0.26 9.79 4.76
N VAL A 71 0.63 8.84 4.98
CA VAL A 71 1.84 8.66 4.17
C VAL A 71 2.12 7.18 3.95
N VAL A 72 2.72 6.85 2.80
CA VAL A 72 3.16 5.49 2.48
C VAL A 72 4.67 5.39 2.53
N LEU A 73 5.15 4.40 3.26
CA LEU A 73 6.55 4.00 3.28
C LEU A 73 6.66 2.62 2.64
N ALA A 74 7.69 2.40 1.83
CA ALA A 74 7.80 1.19 1.04
C ALA A 74 9.24 0.70 0.85
N THR A 75 9.41 -0.46 0.20
CA THR A 75 10.73 -1.02 -0.10
C THR A 75 11.57 -0.05 -0.92
N ARG A 76 10.96 0.60 -1.91
CA ARG A 76 11.56 1.60 -2.80
C ARG A 76 10.62 2.80 -2.92
N GLY A 77 11.13 4.02 -3.02
CA GLY A 77 10.30 5.22 -3.22
C GLY A 77 9.95 5.47 -4.68
N LEU A 78 10.77 5.00 -5.61
CA LEU A 78 10.43 5.03 -7.03
C LEU A 78 9.31 4.02 -7.31
N ASN A 79 8.14 4.52 -7.74
CA ASN A 79 6.96 3.69 -7.97
C ASN A 79 7.21 2.56 -9.00
N SER A 80 8.04 2.81 -10.01
CA SER A 80 8.45 1.82 -11.02
C SER A 80 9.19 0.63 -10.43
N GLN A 81 9.70 0.75 -9.21
CA GLN A 81 10.41 -0.28 -8.45
C GLN A 81 9.60 -0.77 -7.23
N ASN A 82 8.38 -0.26 -7.05
CA ASN A 82 7.57 -0.45 -5.86
C ASN A 82 6.12 -0.84 -6.18
N ASN A 83 5.93 -1.76 -7.13
CA ASN A 83 4.61 -2.21 -7.56
C ASN A 83 3.68 -1.06 -8.02
N LYS A 84 4.27 0.03 -8.52
CA LYS A 84 3.59 1.28 -8.89
C LYS A 84 2.86 1.99 -7.75
N ILE A 85 3.16 1.64 -6.50
CA ILE A 85 2.67 2.34 -5.32
C ILE A 85 3.51 3.59 -5.11
N ASN A 86 2.86 4.74 -4.94
CA ASN A 86 3.51 6.00 -4.60
C ASN A 86 3.87 6.02 -3.12
N ALA A 87 5.17 6.06 -2.83
CA ALA A 87 5.68 6.11 -1.47
C ALA A 87 6.47 7.40 -1.26
N ILE A 88 6.32 8.03 -0.10
CA ILE A 88 7.13 9.19 0.29
C ILE A 88 8.53 8.78 0.72
N TYR A 89 8.72 7.49 1.04
CA TYR A 89 9.97 6.98 1.57
C TYR A 89 10.24 5.53 1.15
N GLY A 90 11.45 5.27 0.68
CA GLY A 90 11.96 3.94 0.34
C GLY A 90 13.02 3.48 1.33
N TRP A 91 12.73 2.49 2.19
CA TRP A 91 13.69 2.07 3.23
C TRP A 91 14.95 1.40 2.66
N LYS A 92 14.90 0.74 1.49
CA LYS A 92 16.11 0.17 0.87
C LYS A 92 16.91 1.19 0.05
N ASP A 93 16.41 2.40 -0.14
CA ASP A 93 17.04 3.43 -0.98
C ASP A 93 18.04 4.31 -0.23
N VAL A 94 18.05 4.24 1.11
CA VAL A 94 19.03 4.95 1.92
C VAL A 94 20.26 4.08 2.20
N PRO A 95 21.48 4.65 2.30
CA PRO A 95 22.72 3.88 2.49
C PRO A 95 22.76 3.05 3.78
N ALA A 96 22.08 3.50 4.83
CA ALA A 96 21.91 2.79 6.09
C ALA A 96 20.75 1.77 6.07
N GLY A 97 20.08 1.59 4.92
CA GLY A 97 18.76 0.99 4.73
C GLY A 97 18.62 -0.49 5.06
N GLY A 98 19.74 -1.17 5.34
CA GLY A 98 19.76 -2.50 5.94
C GLY A 98 18.92 -3.56 5.21
N GLN A 99 18.82 -4.71 5.86
CA GLN A 99 18.03 -5.86 5.42
C GLN A 99 16.57 -5.73 5.87
N PHE A 100 16.02 -4.51 5.98
CA PHE A 100 14.64 -4.36 6.43
C PHE A 100 13.68 -4.89 5.38
N GLU A 101 12.82 -5.77 5.86
CA GLU A 101 11.72 -6.37 5.13
C GLU A 101 10.65 -6.73 6.15
N MET A 102 9.40 -6.58 5.74
CA MET A 102 8.30 -7.13 6.51
C MET A 102 8.32 -8.65 6.36
N GLN A 103 8.35 -9.37 7.47
CA GLN A 103 8.28 -10.83 7.43
C GLN A 103 6.80 -11.20 7.26
N ALA A 104 6.39 -11.51 6.03
CA ALA A 104 5.02 -11.88 5.64
C ALA A 104 4.60 -13.24 6.23
N LYS A 105 4.57 -13.31 7.56
CA LYS A 105 4.25 -14.49 8.35
C LYS A 105 3.21 -14.10 9.38
N VAL A 106 2.23 -14.97 9.57
CA VAL A 106 1.17 -14.77 10.57
C VAL A 106 1.80 -14.61 11.95
N GLY A 107 1.37 -13.58 12.69
CA GLY A 107 1.88 -13.26 14.02
C GLY A 107 3.17 -12.43 14.04
N THR A 108 3.75 -12.07 12.89
CA THR A 108 4.90 -11.15 12.88
C THR A 108 4.48 -9.79 13.44
N PRO A 109 5.16 -9.26 14.48
CA PRO A 109 4.94 -7.90 14.94
C PRO A 109 5.59 -6.91 13.98
N VAL A 110 4.87 -5.85 13.64
CA VAL A 110 5.36 -4.68 12.91
C VAL A 110 5.13 -3.46 13.78
N SER A 111 6.16 -2.67 14.03
CA SER A 111 6.10 -1.55 14.96
C SER A 111 6.81 -0.32 14.41
N ILE A 112 6.38 0.84 14.88
CA ILE A 112 7.11 2.10 14.72
C ILE A 112 7.46 2.64 16.10
N LEU A 113 8.75 2.90 16.31
CA LEU A 113 9.31 3.45 17.54
C LEU A 113 9.71 4.90 17.29
N ASN A 114 9.52 5.78 18.28
CA ASN A 114 10.01 7.16 18.20
C ASN A 114 11.54 7.22 18.30
N SER A 115 12.10 8.43 18.22
CA SER A 115 13.55 8.66 18.29
C SER A 115 14.23 8.18 19.59
N ASN A 116 13.45 7.98 20.65
CA ASN A 116 13.93 7.47 21.95
C ASN A 116 13.77 5.95 22.07
N GLY A 117 13.30 5.27 21.01
CA GLY A 117 13.07 3.83 21.02
C GLY A 117 11.78 3.39 21.72
N LEU A 118 10.88 4.33 22.06
CA LEU A 118 9.58 3.99 22.64
C LEU A 118 8.57 3.67 21.55
N PRO A 119 7.70 2.65 21.74
CA PRO A 119 6.67 2.32 20.76
C PRO A 119 5.67 3.46 20.60
N VAL A 120 5.41 3.83 19.35
CA VAL A 120 4.37 4.77 18.95
C VAL A 120 3.13 4.00 18.54
N ASP A 121 3.31 2.96 17.73
CA ASP A 121 2.27 2.04 17.33
C ASP A 121 2.88 0.68 16.98
N SER A 122 2.10 -0.37 17.15
CA SER A 122 2.50 -1.73 16.83
C SER A 122 1.28 -2.54 16.44
N ILE A 123 1.42 -3.38 15.43
CA ILE A 123 0.40 -4.33 15.00
C ILE A 123 1.01 -5.72 14.90
N SER A 124 0.18 -6.74 14.94
CA SER A 124 0.57 -8.09 14.57
C SER A 124 -0.07 -8.46 13.24
N LEU A 125 0.70 -9.06 12.33
CA LEU A 125 0.17 -9.55 11.06
C LEU A 125 -0.73 -10.79 11.29
N ASN A 126 -1.95 -10.59 11.80
CA ASN A 126 -2.88 -11.65 12.24
C ASN A 126 -4.15 -11.84 11.38
N GLY A 127 -4.41 -11.00 10.38
CA GLY A 127 -5.51 -11.21 9.44
C GLY A 127 -5.19 -12.19 8.31
N PRO A 128 -6.10 -12.39 7.33
CA PRO A 128 -5.88 -13.24 6.15
C PRO A 128 -4.88 -12.63 5.14
N TRP A 129 -3.71 -12.21 5.63
CA TRP A 129 -2.60 -11.74 4.83
C TRP A 129 -2.24 -12.80 3.78
N GLY A 130 -2.07 -12.36 2.54
CA GLY A 130 -1.72 -13.25 1.45
C GLY A 130 -1.10 -12.47 0.29
N VAL A 131 -0.51 -13.21 -0.63
CA VAL A 131 0.13 -12.64 -1.83
C VAL A 131 -0.83 -11.71 -2.57
N GLY A 132 -0.39 -10.48 -2.80
CA GLY A 132 -1.14 -9.43 -3.51
C GLY A 132 -2.31 -8.83 -2.73
N LYS A 133 -2.46 -9.13 -1.44
CA LYS A 133 -3.55 -8.63 -0.61
C LYS A 133 -3.00 -7.68 0.45
N SER A 134 -3.19 -6.38 0.24
CA SER A 134 -3.05 -5.45 1.35
C SER A 134 -4.21 -5.66 2.31
N MET A 135 -4.08 -5.17 3.53
CA MET A 135 -5.21 -5.09 4.45
C MET A 135 -5.28 -3.68 4.98
N MET A 136 -6.48 -3.13 5.02
CA MET A 136 -6.74 -1.77 5.47
C MET A 136 -7.55 -1.77 6.76
N LEU A 137 -7.28 -0.78 7.60
CA LEU A 137 -8.00 -0.51 8.82
C LEU A 137 -9.35 0.17 8.50
N LYS A 138 -10.43 -0.28 9.14
CA LYS A 138 -11.75 0.37 9.02
C LYS A 138 -11.68 1.83 9.51
N ASP A 139 -12.43 2.73 8.86
CA ASP A 139 -12.55 4.13 9.28
C ASP A 139 -12.90 4.28 10.77
N THR A 140 -13.74 3.38 11.30
CA THR A 140 -14.17 3.36 12.71
C THR A 140 -13.11 2.83 13.68
N CYS A 141 -11.96 2.39 13.17
CA CYS A 141 -10.88 1.75 13.92
C CYS A 141 -9.54 2.49 13.80
N LEU A 142 -9.51 3.73 13.28
CA LEU A 142 -8.29 4.53 13.07
C LEU A 142 -7.65 5.03 14.40
N SER A 143 -7.24 4.09 15.25
CA SER A 143 -6.52 4.33 16.50
C SER A 143 -5.48 3.23 16.76
N THR A 144 -4.43 3.54 17.53
CA THR A 144 -3.36 2.60 17.92
C THR A 144 -3.83 1.48 18.86
N LYS A 145 -5.09 1.51 19.31
CA LYS A 145 -5.69 0.45 20.14
C LYS A 145 -6.64 -0.42 19.33
N ASP A 146 -7.33 0.17 18.36
CA ASP A 146 -8.29 -0.57 17.55
C ASP A 146 -7.61 -1.32 16.41
N ASN A 147 -6.48 -0.82 15.89
CA ASN A 147 -5.65 -1.53 14.91
C ASN A 147 -4.99 -2.80 15.44
N ASP A 148 -4.99 -3.05 16.76
CA ASP A 148 -4.59 -4.35 17.33
C ASP A 148 -5.64 -5.45 17.10
N LYS A 149 -6.89 -5.08 16.82
CA LYS A 149 -8.00 -6.03 16.69
C LYS A 149 -8.06 -6.55 15.25
N ALA A 150 -7.96 -7.87 15.07
CA ALA A 150 -8.12 -8.48 13.75
C ALA A 150 -9.45 -8.11 13.06
N SER A 151 -10.53 -7.87 13.84
CA SER A 151 -11.84 -7.45 13.33
C SER A 151 -11.88 -6.03 12.75
N CYS A 152 -10.84 -5.22 13.00
CA CYS A 152 -10.70 -3.87 12.46
C CYS A 152 -10.00 -3.85 11.10
N TRP A 153 -9.35 -4.94 10.69
CA TRP A 153 -8.70 -5.05 9.38
C TRP A 153 -9.62 -5.69 8.35
N VAL A 154 -9.61 -5.15 7.13
CA VAL A 154 -10.41 -5.61 6.00
C VAL A 154 -9.48 -5.89 4.84
N ALA A 155 -9.64 -7.08 4.24
CA ALA A 155 -8.99 -7.43 2.99
C ALA A 155 -9.79 -6.84 1.81
N PRO A 156 -9.15 -6.43 0.70
CA PRO A 156 -9.86 -6.12 -0.53
C PRO A 156 -10.64 -7.35 -1.00
N THR A 157 -11.82 -7.15 -1.58
CA THR A 157 -12.53 -8.22 -2.30
C THR A 157 -11.75 -8.69 -3.52
N SER A 158 -12.23 -9.77 -4.16
CA SER A 158 -11.71 -10.23 -5.46
C SER A 158 -11.80 -9.18 -6.56
N ASP A 159 -12.52 -8.09 -6.31
CA ASP A 159 -12.90 -7.07 -7.27
C ASP A 159 -12.02 -5.82 -7.14
N CYS A 160 -10.95 -5.90 -6.34
CA CYS A 160 -9.91 -4.89 -6.33
C CYS A 160 -8.48 -5.47 -6.29
N ALA A 161 -7.53 -4.69 -6.79
CA ALA A 161 -6.10 -4.87 -6.63
C ALA A 161 -5.38 -3.56 -6.25
N TYR A 162 -4.28 -3.72 -5.51
CA TYR A 162 -3.36 -2.62 -5.20
C TYR A 162 -2.08 -2.72 -6.03
N GLY A 163 -1.65 -1.61 -6.61
CA GLY A 163 -0.47 -1.57 -7.46
C GLY A 163 -0.64 -2.43 -8.72
N GLU A 164 0.45 -2.98 -9.26
CA GLU A 164 0.38 -3.96 -10.36
C GLU A 164 -0.03 -5.34 -9.86
N LEU A 165 -0.75 -6.08 -10.72
CA LEU A 165 -1.01 -7.51 -10.56
C LEU A 165 0.02 -8.33 -11.33
N ALA A 166 0.29 -9.55 -10.85
CA ALA A 166 1.15 -10.48 -11.56
C ALA A 166 0.69 -10.68 -13.01
N ASN A 167 1.65 -10.68 -13.94
CA ASN A 167 1.45 -10.88 -15.39
C ASN A 167 0.70 -9.74 -16.11
N GLN A 168 0.70 -8.52 -15.58
CA GLN A 168 0.16 -7.34 -16.28
C GLN A 168 1.20 -6.59 -17.14
N ASP A 169 2.42 -7.11 -17.20
CA ASP A 169 3.60 -6.58 -17.89
C ASP A 169 3.43 -6.52 -19.43
N ASN A 170 2.36 -7.13 -19.96
CA ASN A 170 2.03 -7.17 -21.39
C ASN A 170 1.16 -6.00 -21.88
N LEU A 171 0.95 -4.96 -21.08
CA LEU A 171 0.32 -3.71 -21.52
C LEU A 171 1.33 -2.85 -22.32
N ASP A 172 1.81 -3.39 -23.44
CA ASP A 172 2.66 -2.69 -24.40
C ASP A 172 1.82 -1.66 -25.20
N PRO A 173 2.11 -0.34 -25.11
CA PRO A 173 1.39 0.69 -25.87
C PRO A 173 1.52 0.56 -27.39
N ASN A 174 2.43 -0.28 -27.88
CA ASN A 174 2.66 -0.52 -29.31
C ASN A 174 2.04 -1.82 -29.82
N LYS A 175 1.29 -2.57 -28.99
CA LYS A 175 0.55 -3.77 -29.40
C LYS A 175 -0.96 -3.50 -29.44
N ALA A 176 -1.66 -4.19 -30.35
CA ALA A 176 -3.10 -4.04 -30.60
C ALA A 176 -4.03 -4.38 -29.40
N ASP A 177 -3.46 -4.79 -28.27
CA ASP A 177 -4.15 -5.18 -27.04
C ASP A 177 -4.31 -4.04 -26.01
N TYR A 178 -3.97 -2.79 -26.39
CA TYR A 178 -4.21 -1.61 -25.57
C TYR A 178 -5.72 -1.31 -25.50
N GLY A 179 -6.29 -1.39 -24.30
CA GLY A 179 -7.74 -1.44 -24.12
C GLY A 179 -8.51 -0.17 -24.51
N GLN A 180 -9.80 -0.36 -24.78
CA GLN A 180 -10.69 0.67 -25.35
C GLN A 180 -11.21 1.67 -24.30
N PRO A 181 -11.03 3.00 -24.52
CA PRO A 181 -11.28 4.06 -23.53
C PRO A 181 -12.74 4.24 -23.07
N ASP A 182 -13.71 3.62 -23.76
CA ASP A 182 -15.14 3.79 -23.49
C ASP A 182 -15.74 2.75 -22.52
N CYS A 183 -14.91 1.88 -21.95
CA CYS A 183 -15.38 0.85 -21.02
C CYS A 183 -15.39 1.34 -19.57
N ALA A 184 -16.48 1.99 -19.17
CA ALA A 184 -16.72 2.43 -17.80
C ALA A 184 -17.42 1.37 -16.91
N VAL A 185 -18.12 0.40 -17.51
CA VAL A 185 -18.85 -0.70 -16.84
C VAL A 185 -18.83 -1.98 -17.66
N ASP A 186 -19.01 -3.15 -17.02
CA ASP A 186 -18.97 -4.48 -17.67
C ASP A 186 -19.95 -4.64 -18.86
N ALA A 187 -21.08 -3.94 -18.84
CA ALA A 187 -22.05 -3.93 -19.92
C ALA A 187 -21.52 -3.29 -21.22
N ASN A 188 -20.46 -2.48 -21.15
CA ASN A 188 -19.84 -1.87 -22.33
C ASN A 188 -18.90 -2.85 -23.06
N CYS A 189 -18.50 -3.95 -22.40
CA CYS A 189 -17.56 -4.95 -22.93
C CYS A 189 -18.22 -5.90 -23.95
N SER A 190 -19.54 -6.05 -23.92
CA SER A 190 -20.28 -7.00 -24.76
C SER A 190 -20.41 -6.57 -26.23
N LYS A 191 -20.09 -5.31 -26.55
CA LYS A 191 -20.08 -4.81 -27.94
C LYS A 191 -18.93 -5.35 -28.80
N TRP A 192 -17.87 -5.87 -28.18
CA TRP A 192 -16.66 -6.27 -28.89
C TRP A 192 -16.15 -7.63 -28.39
N PRO A 193 -16.54 -8.75 -29.02
CA PRO A 193 -16.29 -10.10 -28.50
C PRO A 193 -14.81 -10.48 -28.41
N SER A 194 -13.90 -9.70 -29.00
CA SER A 194 -12.46 -9.93 -29.04
C SER A 194 -11.62 -8.83 -28.39
N THR A 195 -12.22 -7.82 -27.74
CA THR A 195 -11.48 -6.63 -27.27
C THR A 195 -11.42 -6.56 -25.75
N LYS A 196 -10.24 -6.20 -25.22
CA LYS A 196 -10.00 -5.99 -23.79
C LYS A 196 -10.40 -4.56 -23.43
N CYS A 197 -11.30 -4.38 -22.47
CA CYS A 197 -11.72 -3.06 -22.02
C CYS A 197 -10.69 -2.39 -21.12
N MET A 198 -10.37 -1.09 -21.32
CA MET A 198 -9.60 -0.26 -20.39
C MET A 198 -10.04 1.21 -20.46
N LYS A 199 -10.35 1.86 -19.34
CA LYS A 199 -10.08 3.29 -19.21
C LYS A 199 -8.72 3.46 -18.53
N ILE A 200 -7.70 3.80 -19.31
CA ILE A 200 -6.44 4.34 -18.80
C ILE A 200 -6.68 5.78 -18.44
N VAL A 201 -6.61 6.13 -17.16
CA VAL A 201 -6.29 7.50 -16.80
C VAL A 201 -4.79 7.57 -16.63
N LEU A 202 -4.11 8.16 -17.61
CA LEU A 202 -2.70 8.51 -17.49
C LEU A 202 -2.62 9.65 -16.48
N GLY A 203 -2.16 9.34 -15.28
CA GLY A 203 -1.94 10.32 -14.22
C GLY A 203 -2.66 9.95 -12.92
N TYR A 204 -2.09 9.00 -12.18
CA TYR A 204 -2.26 8.88 -10.73
C TYR A 204 -3.69 8.81 -10.14
N GLU A 205 -4.74 8.59 -10.95
CA GLU A 205 -6.12 8.41 -10.49
C GLU A 205 -6.48 6.92 -10.36
N ASP A 206 -7.33 6.59 -9.38
CA ASP A 206 -7.97 5.28 -9.23
C ASP A 206 -8.64 4.84 -10.55
N GLY A 207 -8.45 3.58 -10.95
CA GLY A 207 -8.88 3.08 -12.26
C GLY A 207 -9.53 1.71 -12.21
N PHE A 208 -9.74 1.12 -13.39
CA PHE A 208 -10.22 -0.26 -13.54
C PHE A 208 -9.16 -1.11 -14.27
N LEU A 209 -8.97 -2.33 -13.80
CA LEU A 209 -8.10 -3.36 -14.37
C LEU A 209 -8.90 -4.53 -14.89
N PHE A 210 -8.33 -5.24 -15.87
CA PHE A 210 -8.85 -6.51 -16.34
C PHE A 210 -8.20 -7.69 -15.62
N LYS A 211 -9.00 -8.66 -15.21
CA LYS A 211 -8.55 -9.97 -14.70
C LYS A 211 -9.33 -11.10 -15.37
N VAL A 212 -8.63 -12.12 -15.86
CA VAL A 212 -9.25 -13.38 -16.27
C VAL A 212 -9.32 -14.29 -15.05
N GLY A 213 -10.53 -14.64 -14.62
CA GLY A 213 -10.73 -15.61 -13.53
C GLY A 213 -10.42 -17.04 -13.97
N ALA A 214 -10.38 -17.98 -13.03
CA ALA A 214 -10.14 -19.41 -13.30
C ALA A 214 -11.17 -20.03 -14.26
N SER A 215 -12.35 -19.42 -14.41
CA SER A 215 -13.40 -19.80 -15.36
C SER A 215 -13.17 -19.29 -16.78
N GLY A 216 -12.05 -18.62 -17.06
CA GLY A 216 -11.73 -18.04 -18.36
C GLY A 216 -12.53 -16.78 -18.72
N LYS A 217 -13.41 -16.30 -17.81
CA LYS A 217 -14.25 -15.14 -18.08
C LYS A 217 -13.54 -13.82 -17.75
N PRO A 218 -13.62 -12.82 -18.65
CA PRO A 218 -13.16 -11.46 -18.40
C PRO A 218 -13.92 -10.79 -17.24
N LYS A 219 -13.21 -10.10 -16.34
CA LYS A 219 -13.82 -9.24 -15.31
C LYS A 219 -13.05 -7.93 -15.15
N CYS A 220 -13.77 -6.81 -15.06
CA CYS A 220 -13.20 -5.54 -14.62
C CYS A 220 -13.16 -5.52 -13.08
N ILE A 221 -11.99 -5.21 -12.53
CA ILE A 221 -11.78 -5.00 -11.10
C ILE A 221 -11.32 -3.57 -10.90
N LYS A 222 -11.61 -2.99 -9.74
CA LYS A 222 -11.06 -1.69 -9.38
C LYS A 222 -9.57 -1.80 -9.10
N ARG A 223 -8.82 -0.74 -9.41
CA ARG A 223 -7.41 -0.63 -9.08
C ARG A 223 -7.18 0.61 -8.26
N ASP A 224 -6.56 0.38 -7.11
CA ASP A 224 -5.98 1.42 -6.29
C ASP A 224 -4.47 1.45 -6.59
N TRP A 225 -3.96 2.61 -7.02
CA TRP A 225 -2.53 2.80 -7.32
C TRP A 225 -1.69 3.07 -6.06
N GLY A 226 -2.25 2.81 -4.89
CA GLY A 226 -1.82 3.47 -3.68
C GLY A 226 -2.23 4.93 -3.82
N SER A 227 -3.52 5.18 -3.58
CA SER A 227 -4.11 6.47 -3.28
C SER A 227 -4.11 6.68 -1.77
N PRO A 228 -2.93 6.82 -1.12
CA PRO A 228 -2.91 7.03 0.30
C PRO A 228 -3.69 8.28 0.67
N ALA A 229 -4.41 8.22 1.79
CA ALA A 229 -5.36 9.22 2.28
C ALA A 229 -6.78 9.25 1.68
N LEU A 230 -7.17 8.30 0.82
CA LEU A 230 -8.58 8.14 0.46
C LEU A 230 -9.20 6.96 1.21
N LYS A 231 -10.48 7.10 1.55
CA LYS A 231 -11.28 5.99 2.10
C LYS A 231 -11.15 4.80 1.15
N ASN A 232 -10.95 3.59 1.69
CA ASN A 232 -10.84 2.36 0.91
C ASN A 232 -11.88 2.36 -0.22
N THR A 233 -11.41 2.60 -1.44
CA THR A 233 -12.32 2.62 -2.58
C THR A 233 -12.52 1.19 -3.12
N CYS A 234 -11.83 0.22 -2.49
CA CYS A 234 -11.74 -1.20 -2.74
C CYS A 234 -12.32 -2.03 -1.58
N PRO A 235 -13.67 -2.12 -1.49
CA PRO A 235 -14.29 -3.02 -0.53
C PRO A 235 -13.88 -4.48 -0.73
#